data_AF-A0A8S2GE94-F1
#
_entry.id   AF-A0A8S2GE94-F1
#
_cell.length_a   1.000
_cell.length_b   1.000
_cell.length_c   1.000
_cell.angle_alpha   90.00
_cell.angle_beta   90.00
_cell.angle_gamma   90.00
#
_symmetry.space_group_name_H-M   'P 1'
#
loop_
_entity.id
_entity.type
_entity.pdbx_description
1 polymer ?
#
loop_
_entity_poly.entity_id
_entity_poly.type
_entity_poly.pdbx_seq_one_letter_code
_entity_poly.pdbx_strand_id
1 'polypeptide(L)'
;YRPDLYDLYKKFIIDLLSQIYLKLEWDPRPNEGSQTPMLRSSILTQMALNGHQKTIDEAKIRFQQYLKISEDNNAINPINPNIRGVIYLVMAKDGNQQTYEQLKT
;
A
#
# COMPACT_ATOMS: atom_id res chain seq x y z
N TYR A 1 22.13 -11.14 16.08
CA TYR A 1 21.14 -10.83 15.04
C TYR A 1 21.31 -11.86 13.92
N ARG A 2 20.23 -12.51 13.45
CA ARG A 2 20.23 -13.55 12.40
C ARG A 2 19.41 -13.03 11.21
N PRO A 3 20.03 -12.28 10.28
CA PRO A 3 19.32 -11.66 9.16
C PRO A 3 18.61 -12.70 8.28
N ASP A 4 19.21 -13.88 8.13
CA ASP A 4 18.71 -15.03 7.39
C ASP A 4 17.35 -15.51 7.91
N LEU A 5 17.18 -15.58 9.24
CA LEU A 5 15.91 -16.00 9.83
C LEU A 5 14.82 -14.93 9.66
N TYR A 6 15.21 -13.66 9.71
CA TYR A 6 14.28 -12.54 9.55
C TYR A 6 13.74 -12.46 8.11
N ASP A 7 14.60 -12.66 7.12
CA ASP A 7 14.17 -12.67 5.72
C ASP A 7 13.34 -13.91 5.37
N LEU A 8 13.64 -15.06 5.96
CA LEU A 8 12.79 -16.25 5.84
C LEU A 8 11.40 -16.01 6.45
N TYR A 9 11.33 -15.34 7.59
CA TYR A 9 10.05 -14.99 8.24
C TYR A 9 9.21 -14.04 7.38
N LYS A 10 9.83 -13.00 6.80
CA LYS A 10 9.14 -12.12 5.85
C LYS A 10 8.59 -12.88 4.66
N LYS A 11 9.41 -13.77 4.07
CA LYS A 11 8.99 -14.61 2.94
C LYS A 11 7.81 -15.50 3.32
N PHE A 12 7.86 -16.14 4.49
CA PHE A 12 6.76 -16.94 5.00
C PHE A 12 5.45 -16.14 5.09
N ILE A 13 5.49 -14.89 5.57
CA ILE A 13 4.30 -14.04 5.63
C ILE A 13 3.76 -13.75 4.22
N ILE A 14 4.64 -13.39 3.27
CA ILE A 14 4.24 -13.13 1.88
C ILE A 14 3.57 -14.36 1.28
N ASP A 15 4.17 -15.54 1.46
CA ASP A 15 3.65 -16.79 0.91
C ASP A 15 2.29 -17.15 1.52
N LEU A 16 2.15 -17.00 2.85
CA LEU A 16 0.89 -17.24 3.57
C LEU A 16 -0.26 -16.36 3.07
N LEU A 17 0.01 -15.08 2.79
CA LEU A 17 -1.01 -14.11 2.41
C LEU A 17 -1.26 -14.04 0.89
N SER A 18 -0.41 -14.67 0.08
CA SER A 18 -0.46 -14.62 -1.39
C SER A 18 -1.83 -15.01 -1.98
N GLN A 19 -2.43 -16.07 -1.48
CA GLN A 19 -3.74 -16.58 -1.91
C GLN A 19 -4.86 -15.54 -1.73
N ILE A 20 -4.81 -14.80 -0.64
CA ILE A 20 -5.80 -13.75 -0.32
C ILE A 20 -5.47 -12.49 -1.13
N TYR A 21 -4.19 -12.13 -1.22
CA TYR A 21 -3.72 -11.01 -2.03
C TYR A 21 -4.22 -11.11 -3.48
N LEU A 22 -4.13 -12.28 -4.12
CA LEU A 22 -4.58 -12.48 -5.50
C LEU A 22 -6.10 -12.32 -5.69
N LYS A 23 -6.89 -12.49 -4.62
CA LYS A 23 -8.35 -12.34 -4.65
C LYS A 23 -8.79 -10.89 -4.40
N LEU A 24 -7.91 -10.08 -3.81
CA LEU A 24 -8.17 -8.69 -3.46
C LEU A 24 -7.58 -7.76 -4.51
N GLU A 25 -8.46 -7.11 -5.26
CA GLU A 25 -8.05 -6.00 -6.12
C GLU A 25 -7.75 -4.75 -5.28
N TRP A 26 -7.02 -3.79 -5.82
CA TRP A 26 -6.74 -2.53 -5.13
C TRP A 26 -7.95 -1.59 -5.07
N ASP A 27 -8.81 -1.67 -6.08
CA ASP A 27 -10.00 -0.85 -6.19
C ASP A 27 -11.23 -1.61 -5.65
N PRO A 28 -12.21 -0.90 -5.05
CA PRO A 28 -13.45 -1.51 -4.61
C PRO A 28 -14.23 -2.10 -5.77
N ARG A 29 -14.82 -3.28 -5.57
CA ARG A 29 -15.76 -3.86 -6.55
C ARG A 29 -17.19 -3.35 -6.29
N PRO A 30 -18.03 -3.25 -7.34
CA PRO A 30 -19.47 -3.05 -7.14
C PRO A 30 -20.04 -4.15 -6.23
N ASN A 31 -20.85 -3.78 -5.25
CA ASN A 31 -21.44 -4.68 -4.24
C ASN A 31 -20.45 -5.36 -3.29
N GLU A 32 -19.28 -4.76 -3.06
CA GLU A 32 -18.34 -5.25 -2.07
C GLU A 32 -18.87 -5.11 -0.64
N GLY A 33 -18.84 -6.20 0.14
CA GLY A 33 -19.22 -6.19 1.55
C GLY A 33 -18.24 -5.36 2.40
N SER A 34 -18.75 -4.69 3.45
CA SER A 34 -18.00 -3.73 4.28
C SER A 34 -16.72 -4.25 4.94
N GLN A 35 -16.56 -5.58 5.06
CA GLN A 35 -15.37 -6.21 5.63
C GLN A 35 -14.20 -6.32 4.64
N THR A 36 -14.49 -6.37 3.34
CA THR A 36 -13.48 -6.57 2.29
C THR A 36 -12.50 -5.40 2.18
N PRO A 37 -12.94 -4.12 2.29
CA PRO A 37 -12.01 -2.98 2.34
C PRO A 37 -11.05 -3.02 3.52
N MET A 38 -11.51 -3.46 4.70
CA MET A 38 -10.66 -3.59 5.88
C MET A 38 -9.63 -4.70 5.72
N LEU A 39 -10.06 -5.85 5.17
CA LEU A 39 -9.18 -6.96 4.86
C LEU A 39 -8.13 -6.55 3.82
N ARG A 40 -8.53 -5.87 2.73
CA ARG A 40 -7.63 -5.32 1.72
C ARG A 40 -6.56 -4.44 2.34
N SER A 41 -6.95 -3.46 3.15
CA SER A 41 -6.01 -2.56 3.83
C SER A 41 -4.98 -3.34 4.65
N SER A 42 -5.45 -4.32 5.42
CA SER A 42 -4.61 -5.15 6.29
C SER A 42 -3.63 -6.01 5.50
N ILE A 43 -4.11 -6.70 4.46
CA ILE A 43 -3.29 -7.58 3.63
C ILE A 43 -2.25 -6.76 2.87
N LEU A 44 -2.64 -5.68 2.20
CA LEU A 44 -1.70 -4.82 1.47
C LEU A 44 -0.63 -4.22 2.41
N THR A 45 -1.01 -3.86 3.63
CA THR A 45 -0.06 -3.39 4.67
C THR A 45 0.97 -4.47 5.00
N GLN A 46 0.52 -5.69 5.30
CA GLN A 46 1.42 -6.79 5.64
C GLN A 46 2.32 -7.17 4.47
N MET A 47 1.79 -7.23 3.25
CA MET A 47 2.58 -7.50 2.05
C MET A 47 3.68 -6.45 1.86
N ALA A 48 3.35 -5.17 1.96
CA ALA A 48 4.33 -4.09 1.84
C ALA A 48 5.37 -4.10 2.97
N LEU A 49 4.96 -4.32 4.23
CA LEU A 49 5.86 -4.37 5.38
C LEU A 49 6.93 -5.45 5.25
N ASN A 50 6.56 -6.59 4.67
CA ASN A 50 7.42 -7.75 4.48
C ASN A 50 8.20 -7.72 3.16
N GLY A 51 8.08 -6.67 2.35
CA GLY A 51 8.90 -6.48 1.15
C GLY A 51 8.32 -7.07 -0.14
N HIS A 52 7.00 -7.25 -0.23
CA HIS A 52 6.38 -7.71 -1.46
C HIS A 52 6.45 -6.63 -2.55
N GLN A 53 7.34 -6.83 -3.52
CA GLN A 53 7.70 -5.80 -4.51
C GLN A 53 6.51 -5.29 -5.33
N LYS A 54 5.61 -6.18 -5.79
CA LYS A 54 4.43 -5.76 -6.56
C LYS A 54 3.52 -4.80 -5.79
N THR A 55 3.38 -5.00 -4.48
CA THR A 55 2.58 -4.11 -3.62
C THR A 55 3.27 -2.77 -3.44
N ILE A 56 4.59 -2.77 -3.28
CA ILE A 56 5.40 -1.56 -3.15
C ILE A 56 5.34 -0.73 -4.44
N ASP A 57 5.50 -1.37 -5.60
CA ASP A 57 5.48 -0.69 -6.90
C ASP A 57 4.09 -0.09 -7.18
N GLU A 58 3.02 -0.83 -6.93
CA GLU A 58 1.65 -0.34 -7.11
C GLU A 58 1.34 0.83 -6.15
N ALA A 59 1.81 0.77 -4.90
CA ALA A 59 1.69 1.88 -3.96
C ALA A 59 2.40 3.15 -4.48
N LYS A 60 3.61 3.00 -5.06
CA LYS A 60 4.36 4.11 -5.68
C LYS A 60 3.63 4.69 -6.88
N ILE A 61 3.10 3.85 -7.77
CA ILE A 61 2.32 4.29 -8.94
C ILE A 61 1.11 5.12 -8.50
N ARG A 62 0.35 4.63 -7.53
CA ARG A 62 -0.85 5.32 -7.01
C ARG A 62 -0.52 6.64 -6.32
N PHE A 63 0.61 6.70 -5.60
CA PHE A 63 1.09 7.96 -5.02
C PHE A 63 1.45 8.99 -6.09
N GLN A 64 2.14 8.58 -7.16
CA GLN A 64 2.48 9.47 -8.27
C GLN A 64 1.24 9.97 -9.01
N GLN A 65 0.23 9.11 -9.21
CA GLN A 65 -1.05 9.51 -9.78
C GLN A 65 -1.76 10.55 -8.91
N TYR A 66 -1.73 10.36 -7.58
CA TYR A 66 -2.25 11.33 -6.63
C TYR A 66 -1.58 12.70 -6.77
N LEU A 67 -0.24 12.76 -6.80
CA LEU A 67 0.49 14.03 -6.93
C LEU A 67 0.09 14.80 -8.20
N LYS A 68 -0.04 14.10 -9.34
CA LYS A 68 -0.47 14.72 -10.60
C LYS A 68 -1.89 15.30 -10.51
N ILE A 69 -2.83 14.57 -9.90
CA ILE A 69 -4.22 15.03 -9.76
C ILE A 69 -4.31 16.25 -8.85
N SER A 70 -3.51 16.30 -7.76
CA SER A 70 -3.50 17.43 -6.84
C SER A 70 -2.91 18.71 -7.44
N GLU A 71 -2.01 18.60 -8.43
CA GLU A 71 -1.45 19.76 -9.13
C GLU A 71 -2.46 20.38 -10.11
N ASP A 72 -3.27 19.54 -10.78
CA ASP A 72 -4.17 19.97 -11.85
C ASP A 72 -5.53 20.48 -11.35
N ASN A 73 -6.00 20.04 -10.20
CA ASN A 73 -7.31 20.41 -9.67
C ASN A 73 -7.24 20.49 -8.16
N ASN A 74 -7.81 21.55 -7.59
CA ASN A 74 -8.01 21.80 -6.16
C ASN A 74 -8.97 20.75 -5.51
N ALA A 75 -8.81 19.48 -5.87
CA ALA A 75 -9.73 18.38 -5.73
C ALA A 75 -9.48 17.64 -4.41
N ILE A 76 -10.59 17.31 -3.76
CA ILE A 76 -10.67 16.47 -2.56
C ILE A 76 -9.85 15.18 -2.79
N ASN A 77 -9.00 14.85 -1.80
CA ASN A 77 -8.05 13.73 -1.83
C ASN A 77 -8.59 12.49 -2.58
N PRO A 78 -8.09 12.18 -3.80
CA PRO A 78 -8.63 11.12 -4.64
C PRO A 78 -8.25 9.72 -4.17
N ILE A 79 -7.37 9.59 -3.16
CA ILE A 79 -6.97 8.28 -2.64
C ILE A 79 -8.09 7.72 -1.76
N ASN A 80 -8.54 6.51 -2.08
CA ASN A 80 -9.52 5.79 -1.27
C ASN A 80 -9.00 5.65 0.19
N PRO A 81 -9.80 6.06 1.20
CA PRO A 81 -9.40 6.03 2.61
C PRO A 81 -8.93 4.66 3.11
N ASN A 82 -9.38 3.57 2.50
CA ASN A 82 -8.99 2.21 2.90
C ASN A 82 -7.57 1.84 2.48
N ILE A 83 -7.02 2.45 1.43
CA ILE A 83 -5.67 2.11 0.92
C ILE A 83 -4.63 3.21 1.17
N ARG A 84 -5.05 4.43 1.55
CA ARG A 84 -4.13 5.54 1.81
C ARG A 84 -3.04 5.20 2.84
N GLY A 85 -3.39 4.44 3.88
CA GLY A 85 -2.46 4.04 4.94
C GLY A 85 -1.29 3.21 4.40
N VAL A 86 -1.56 2.29 3.48
CA VAL A 86 -0.52 1.49 2.80
C VAL A 86 0.39 2.37 1.97
N ILE A 87 -0.20 3.26 1.17
CA ILE A 87 0.56 4.13 0.27
C ILE A 87 1.54 4.99 1.06
N TYR A 88 1.04 5.66 2.12
CA TYR A 88 1.87 6.49 2.99
C TYR A 88 2.93 5.68 3.75
N LEU A 89 2.61 4.46 4.19
CA LEU A 89 3.57 3.58 4.83
C LEU A 89 4.73 3.21 3.90
N VAL A 90 4.44 2.83 2.65
CA VAL A 90 5.48 2.52 1.65
C VAL A 90 6.35 3.74 1.40
N MET A 91 5.72 4.91 1.24
CA MET A 91 6.38 6.18 0.98
C MET A 91 7.30 6.60 2.13
N ALA A 92 6.84 6.47 3.38
CA ALA A 92 7.64 6.74 4.56
C ALA A 92 8.85 5.79 4.69
N LYS A 93 8.67 4.51 4.30
CA LYS A 93 9.76 3.52 4.28
C LYS A 93 10.81 3.77 3.19
N ASP A 94 10.41 4.34 2.06
CA ASP A 94 11.34 4.69 0.96
C ASP A 94 12.26 5.86 1.32
N GLY A 95 11.95 6.59 2.41
CA GLY A 95 12.89 7.49 3.08
C GLY A 95 13.24 8.77 2.32
N ASN A 96 12.49 9.13 1.27
CA ASN A 96 12.77 10.34 0.52
C ASN A 96 12.15 11.57 1.19
N GLN A 97 12.97 12.57 1.52
CA GLN A 97 12.56 13.79 2.20
C GLN A 97 11.51 14.59 1.40
N GLN A 98 11.57 14.49 0.08
CA GLN A 98 10.58 15.08 -0.83
C GLN A 98 9.18 14.49 -0.62
N THR A 99 9.10 13.20 -0.31
CA THR A 99 7.85 12.49 -0.03
C THR A 99 7.28 12.87 1.34
N TYR A 100 8.13 13.12 2.34
CA TYR A 100 7.69 13.59 3.66
C TYR A 100 7.04 14.98 3.60
N GLU A 101 7.63 15.93 2.86
CA GLU A 101 7.06 17.28 2.71
C GLU A 101 5.73 17.26 1.94
N GLN A 102 5.61 16.38 0.93
CA GLN A 102 4.36 16.20 0.19
C GLN A 102 3.23 15.58 1.02
N LEU A 103 3.53 14.89 2.13
CA LEU A 103 2.52 14.32 3.04
C LEU A 103 1.95 15.32 4.05
N LYS A 104 2.59 16.49 4.22
CA LYS A 104 2.26 17.48 5.25
C LYS A 104 1.20 18.50 4.82
N THR A 105 0.90 18.55 3.52
CA THR A 105 0.03 19.56 2.90
C THR A 105 -1.36 18.98 2.65
#